data_AF-A0A1A7WW21-F1
#
_entry.id   AF-A0A1A7WW21-F1
#
_cell.length_a   1.000
_cell.length_b   1.000
_cell.length_c   1.000
_cell.angle_alpha   90.00
_cell.angle_beta   90.00
_cell.angle_gamma   90.00
#
_symmetry.space_group_name_H-M   'P 1'
#
loop_
_entity.id
_entity.type
_entity.pdbx_description
1 polymer ?
#
loop_
_entity_poly.entity_id
_entity_poly.type
_entity_poly.pdbx_seq_one_letter_code
_entity_poly.pdbx_strand_id
1 'polypeptide(L)'
;KEGDKYTLSRGELKELLLEELGSYLGSSKDNEAVEKVMNDLDANNDGEVDFTEFIILMGALTVACNDFFLEYKSDDKKDDSAQK
;
A
#
# COMPACT_ATOMS: atom_id res chain seq x y z
N LYS A 1 -23.02 -11.36 0.31
CA LYS A 1 -23.07 -11.59 -1.16
C LYS A 1 -21.66 -11.37 -1.62
N GLU A 2 -21.02 -12.41 -2.16
CA GLU A 2 -19.76 -12.26 -2.87
C GLU A 2 -20.01 -11.31 -4.04
N GLY A 3 -19.18 -10.28 -4.20
CA GLY A 3 -19.29 -9.25 -5.23
C GLY A 3 -18.96 -9.78 -6.63
N ASP A 4 -18.52 -8.90 -7.52
CA ASP A 4 -17.89 -9.33 -8.77
C ASP A 4 -16.54 -10.00 -8.44
N LYS A 5 -16.22 -11.09 -9.13
CA LYS A 5 -14.98 -11.85 -8.94
C LYS A 5 -13.74 -11.16 -9.55
N TYR A 6 -13.95 -10.11 -10.34
CA TYR A 6 -12.88 -9.38 -11.03
C TYR A 6 -12.58 -8.01 -10.43
N THR A 7 -13.41 -7.54 -9.51
CA THR A 7 -13.27 -6.25 -8.87
C THR A 7 -13.35 -6.40 -7.35
N LEU A 8 -12.90 -5.38 -6.64
CA LEU A 8 -13.09 -5.26 -5.21
C LEU A 8 -14.11 -4.16 -4.97
N SER A 9 -15.21 -4.50 -4.32
CA SER A 9 -16.07 -3.47 -3.74
C SER A 9 -15.33 -2.75 -2.61
N ARG A 10 -15.82 -1.56 -2.25
CA ARG A 10 -15.33 -0.79 -1.09
C ARG A 10 -15.25 -1.63 0.20
N GLY A 11 -16.20 -2.56 0.41
CA GLY A 11 -16.19 -3.45 1.57
C GLY A 11 -15.09 -4.50 1.51
N GLU A 12 -14.91 -5.12 0.34
CA GLU A 12 -13.88 -6.15 0.10
C GLU A 12 -12.47 -5.55 0.13
N LEU A 13 -12.27 -4.35 -0.44
CA LEU A 13 -11.00 -3.62 -0.33
C LEU A 13 -10.67 -3.30 1.13
N LYS A 14 -11.66 -2.85 1.90
CA LYS A 14 -11.48 -2.59 3.34
C LYS A 14 -11.01 -3.83 4.08
N GLU A 15 -11.69 -4.95 3.85
CA GLU A 15 -11.37 -6.23 4.50
C GLU A 15 -9.95 -6.68 4.13
N LEU A 16 -9.61 -6.64 2.84
CA LEU A 16 -8.27 -6.96 2.33
C LEU A 16 -7.18 -6.09 2.97
N LEU A 17 -7.36 -4.77 3.03
CA LEU A 17 -6.39 -3.86 3.64
C LEU A 17 -6.23 -4.10 5.14
N LEU A 18 -7.30 -4.46 5.84
CA LEU A 18 -7.25 -4.73 7.28
C LEU A 18 -6.64 -6.10 7.61
N GLU A 19 -6.93 -7.12 6.82
CA GLU A 19 -6.44 -8.48 7.04
C GLU A 19 -4.97 -8.62 6.63
N GLU A 20 -4.62 -8.16 5.43
CA GLU A 20 -3.28 -8.38 4.87
C GLU A 20 -2.30 -7.28 5.28
N LEU A 21 -2.76 -6.03 5.38
CA LEU A 21 -1.91 -4.87 5.64
C LEU A 21 -2.15 -4.24 7.03
N GLY A 22 -3.05 -4.78 7.86
CA GLY A 22 -3.42 -4.18 9.15
C GLY A 22 -2.25 -4.02 10.13
N SER A 23 -1.22 -4.86 10.03
CA SER A 23 0.02 -4.75 10.81
C SER A 23 0.93 -3.62 10.32
N TYR A 24 0.94 -3.34 9.02
CA TYR A 24 1.74 -2.29 8.38
C TYR A 24 1.08 -0.92 8.45
N LEU A 25 -0.25 -0.89 8.30
CA LEU A 25 -1.02 0.35 8.22
C LEU A 25 -1.36 0.92 9.61
N GLY A 26 -1.03 0.22 10.70
CA GLY A 26 -1.04 0.74 12.07
C GLY A 26 -2.36 1.38 12.51
N SER A 27 -3.25 0.63 13.16
CA SER A 27 -4.54 1.15 13.66
C SER A 27 -5.40 1.94 12.65
N SER A 28 -5.15 1.78 11.35
CA SER A 28 -5.97 2.30 10.24
C SER A 28 -7.32 1.57 10.13
N LYS A 29 -7.97 1.37 11.28
CA LYS A 29 -9.39 1.02 11.39
C LYS A 29 -10.29 2.20 11.01
N ASP A 30 -9.70 3.35 10.71
CA ASP A 30 -10.42 4.50 10.19
C ASP A 30 -10.98 4.21 8.82
N ASN A 31 -12.31 4.14 8.76
CA ASN A 31 -13.05 4.13 7.49
C ASN A 31 -12.56 5.25 6.57
N GLU A 32 -12.17 6.40 7.12
CA GLU A 32 -11.71 7.56 6.34
C GLU A 32 -10.42 7.28 5.55
N ALA A 33 -9.47 6.53 6.11
CA ALA A 33 -8.24 6.17 5.41
C ALA A 33 -8.54 5.21 4.25
N VAL A 34 -9.45 4.26 4.48
CA VAL A 34 -9.89 3.31 3.44
C VAL A 34 -10.68 4.01 2.36
N GLU A 35 -11.56 4.95 2.70
CA GLU A 35 -12.27 5.79 1.74
C GLU A 35 -11.29 6.58 0.87
N LYS A 36 -10.24 7.14 1.48
CA LYS A 36 -9.22 7.85 0.73
C LYS A 36 -8.48 6.93 -0.23
N VAL A 37 -8.05 5.75 0.22
CA VAL A 37 -7.39 4.76 -0.64
C VAL A 37 -8.32 4.31 -1.77
N MET A 38 -9.60 4.06 -1.48
CA MET A 38 -10.60 3.74 -2.49
C MET A 38 -10.67 4.83 -3.56
N ASN A 39 -10.84 6.09 -3.14
CA ASN A 39 -10.95 7.23 -4.06
C ASN A 39 -9.66 7.48 -4.86
N ASP A 40 -8.49 7.15 -4.29
CA ASP A 40 -7.20 7.27 -4.97
C ASP A 40 -6.98 6.14 -6.00
N LEU A 41 -7.63 4.99 -5.84
CA LEU A 41 -7.53 3.82 -6.73
C LEU A 41 -8.61 3.77 -7.81
N ASP A 42 -9.85 4.14 -7.47
CA ASP A 42 -11.03 4.17 -8.35
C ASP A 42 -10.92 5.30 -9.40
N ALA A 43 -10.02 5.12 -10.36
CA ALA A 43 -9.68 6.13 -11.36
C ALA A 43 -10.82 6.34 -12.34
N ASN A 44 -11.60 5.28 -12.60
CA ASN A 44 -12.73 5.32 -13.51
C ASN A 44 -14.03 5.83 -12.84
N ASN A 45 -14.05 5.93 -11.51
CA ASN A 45 -15.17 6.37 -10.66
C ASN A 45 -16.42 5.47 -10.77
N ASP A 46 -16.24 4.16 -10.90
CA ASP A 46 -17.33 3.17 -10.94
C ASP A 46 -17.71 2.65 -9.54
N GLY A 47 -16.92 2.98 -8.51
CA GLY A 47 -17.16 2.59 -7.13
C GLY A 47 -16.64 1.19 -6.77
N GLU A 48 -15.89 0.56 -7.67
CA GLU A 48 -15.17 -0.69 -7.49
C GLU A 48 -13.68 -0.48 -7.83
N VAL A 49 -12.84 -1.46 -7.51
CA VAL A 49 -11.41 -1.44 -7.86
C VAL A 49 -11.12 -2.67 -8.70
N ASP A 50 -10.74 -2.45 -9.97
CA ASP A 50 -10.34 -3.53 -10.85
C ASP A 50 -8.87 -3.96 -10.64
N PHE A 51 -8.45 -5.02 -11.32
CA PHE A 51 -7.07 -5.51 -11.20
C PHE A 51 -6.01 -4.48 -11.60
N THR A 52 -6.29 -3.65 -12.61
CA THR A 52 -5.36 -2.61 -13.08
C THR A 52 -5.17 -1.54 -12.01
N GLU A 53 -6.27 -1.09 -11.41
CA GLU A 53 -6.30 -0.12 -10.32
C GLU A 53 -5.61 -0.70 -9.07
N PHE A 54 -5.87 -1.97 -8.74
CA PHE A 54 -5.21 -2.65 -7.63
C PHE A 54 -3.67 -2.73 -7.78
N ILE A 55 -3.16 -2.96 -9.01
CA ILE A 55 -1.71 -3.01 -9.25
C ILE A 55 -1.04 -1.65 -8.99
N ILE A 56 -1.76 -0.52 -9.12
CA ILE A 56 -1.24 0.79 -8.76
C ILE A 56 -0.93 0.85 -7.26
N LEU A 57 -1.82 0.32 -6.40
CA LEU A 57 -1.57 0.21 -4.96
C LEU A 57 -0.31 -0.62 -4.68
N MET A 58 -0.17 -1.78 -5.31
CA MET A 58 0.99 -2.66 -5.13
C MET A 58 2.30 -1.99 -5.59
N GLY A 59 2.25 -1.23 -6.69
CA GLY A 59 3.37 -0.42 -7.15
C GLY A 59 3.77 0.65 -6.13
N ALA A 60 2.80 1.39 -5.60
CA ALA A 60 3.03 2.40 -4.58
C ALA A 60 3.62 1.81 -3.30
N LEU A 61 3.09 0.68 -2.81
CA LEU A 61 3.63 -0.04 -1.66
C LEU A 61 5.05 -0.54 -1.93
N THR A 62 5.33 -1.06 -3.13
CA THR A 62 6.67 -1.53 -3.51
C THR A 62 7.68 -0.38 -3.48
N VAL A 63 7.32 0.79 -4.01
CA VAL A 63 8.18 1.98 -4.00
C VAL A 63 8.38 2.51 -2.58
N ALA A 64 7.31 2.58 -1.78
CA ALA A 64 7.40 3.01 -0.38
C ALA A 64 8.29 2.08 0.46
N CYS A 65 8.20 0.76 0.22
CA CYS A 65 9.09 -0.22 0.83
C CYS A 65 10.53 -0.11 0.29
N ASN A 66 10.72 0.26 -0.98
CA ASN A 66 12.06 0.43 -1.55
C ASN A 66 12.85 1.59 -0.91
N ASP A 67 12.19 2.71 -0.61
CA ASP A 67 12.83 3.83 0.09
C ASP A 67 13.32 3.41 1.50
N PHE A 68 12.54 2.59 2.20
CA PHE A 68 12.94 1.96 3.46
C PHE A 68 14.20 1.08 3.32
N PHE A 69 14.35 0.32 2.23
CA PHE A 69 15.54 -0.51 1.98
C PHE A 69 16.77 0.29 1.53
N LEU A 70 16.59 1.46 0.90
CA LEU A 70 17.68 2.33 0.50
C LEU A 70 18.26 3.13 1.68
N GLU A 71 17.43 3.53 2.65
CA GLU A 71 17.93 4.09 3.92
C GLU A 71 18.83 3.08 4.66
N TYR A 72 18.46 1.80 4.69
CA TYR A 72 19.24 0.75 5.35
C TYR A 72 20.67 0.58 4.78
N LYS A 73 20.89 0.88 3.50
CA LYS A 73 22.23 0.78 2.87
C LYS A 73 23.14 1.99 3.11
N SER A 74 22.63 3.04 3.73
CA SER A 74 23.41 4.26 3.98
C SER A 74 24.27 4.16 5.26
N ASP A 75 23.98 3.19 6.13
CA ASP A 75 24.71 3.00 7.39
C ASP A 75 25.97 2.11 7.27
N ASP A 76 26.16 1.40 6.16
CA ASP A 76 27.34 0.53 5.93
C ASP A 76 28.59 1.27 5.40
N LYS A 77 28.58 2.61 5.28
CA LYS A 77 29.73 3.42 4.81
C LYS A 77 30.32 4.35 5.87
N LYS A 78 30.46 3.87 7.11
CA LYS A 78 31.29 4.53 8.13
C LYS A 78 32.38 3.59 8.64
N ASP A 79 33.28 3.17 7.75
CA ASP A 79 34.66 2.90 8.14
C ASP A 79 35.58 3.17 6.94
N ASP A 80 36.86 3.49 7.17
CA ASP A 80 37.90 3.91 6.21
C ASP A 80 38.12 5.42 5.96
N SER A 81 38.26 6.22 7.02
CA SER A 81 39.14 7.41 6.91
C SER A 81 39.86 7.84 8.20
N ALA A 82 40.19 6.89 9.08
CA ALA A 82 41.10 7.15 10.19
C ALA A 82 42.43 6.41 10.04
N GLN A 83 43.17 6.69 8.96
CA GLN A 83 44.63 6.49 8.97
C GLN A 83 45.35 7.44 8.02
N LYS A 84 45.66 8.64 8.54
CA LYS A 84 46.91 9.33 8.23
C LYS A 84 47.33 10.21 9.40
#